data_AF-A0A2Z2KHM0-F1
#
_entry.id   AF-A0A2Z2KHM0-F1
#
_cell.length_a   1.000
_cell.length_b   1.000
_cell.length_c   1.000
_cell.angle_alpha   90.00
_cell.angle_beta   90.00
_cell.angle_gamma   90.00
#
_symmetry.space_group_name_H-M   'P 1'
#
loop_
_entity.id
_entity.type
_entity.pdbx_description
1 polymer ?
#
loop_
_entity_poly.entity_id
_entity_poly.type
_entity_poly.pdbx_seq_one_letter_code
_entity_poly.pdbx_strand_id
1 'polypeptide(L)'
;MIPAELKKDRYWRGLIYIFQNHAKLQRYLTPDYVDFEEMTVHTAKLKKAAAGWSTSEKFMLALALHLFNGRNKVDMSEADRLDDNNTEIALKALRLRYAG
;
A
#
# COMPACT_ATOMS: atom_id res chain seq x y z
N MET A 1 -16.41 5.37 2.52
CA MET A 1 -16.62 4.20 1.62
C MET A 1 -15.59 4.30 0.50
N ILE A 2 -15.03 3.20 -0.01
CA ILE A 2 -14.07 3.28 -1.14
C ILE A 2 -14.86 3.39 -2.45
N PRO A 3 -14.68 4.45 -3.25
CA PRO A 3 -15.34 4.59 -4.54
C PRO A 3 -15.02 3.43 -5.49
N ALA A 4 -16.00 2.99 -6.28
CA ALA A 4 -15.89 1.78 -7.10
C ALA A 4 -14.88 1.94 -8.25
N GLU A 5 -14.78 3.14 -8.79
CA GLU A 5 -13.85 3.56 -9.82
C GLU A 5 -12.39 3.43 -9.37
N LEU A 6 -12.08 3.74 -8.11
CA LEU A 6 -10.72 3.63 -7.57
C LEU A 6 -10.25 2.17 -7.44
N LYS A 7 -11.19 1.22 -7.32
CA LYS A 7 -10.86 -0.22 -7.36
C LYS A 7 -10.42 -0.67 -8.75
N LYS A 8 -10.77 0.08 -9.80
CA LYS A 8 -10.37 -0.18 -11.19
C LYS A 8 -9.18 0.67 -11.63
N ASP A 9 -8.96 1.82 -10.97
CA ASP A 9 -7.86 2.71 -11.28
C ASP A 9 -6.50 2.04 -11.02
N ARG A 10 -5.60 2.15 -12.01
CA ARG A 10 -4.29 1.48 -11.99
C ARG A 10 -3.34 1.93 -10.88
N TYR A 11 -3.48 3.16 -10.36
CA TYR A 11 -2.68 3.75 -9.28
C TYR A 11 -3.28 3.39 -7.92
N TRP A 12 -4.60 3.38 -7.83
CA TRP A 12 -5.29 3.10 -6.58
C TRP A 12 -5.44 1.62 -6.25
N ARG A 13 -5.72 0.77 -7.25
CA ARG A 13 -6.11 -0.62 -7.01
C ARG A 13 -5.06 -1.43 -6.24
N GLY A 14 -3.77 -1.22 -6.51
CA GLY A 14 -2.68 -1.87 -5.77
C GLY A 14 -2.56 -1.39 -4.32
N LEU A 15 -2.64 -0.07 -4.09
CA LEU A 15 -2.60 0.51 -2.74
C LEU A 15 -3.80 0.04 -1.91
N ILE A 16 -5.00 0.13 -2.47
CA ILE A 16 -6.24 -0.29 -1.79
C ILE A 16 -6.15 -1.77 -1.44
N TYR A 17 -5.72 -2.62 -2.39
CA TYR A 17 -5.59 -4.05 -2.15
C TYR A 17 -4.65 -4.37 -0.99
N ILE A 18 -3.47 -3.75 -0.95
CA ILE A 18 -2.52 -3.94 0.17
C ILE A 18 -3.16 -3.51 1.50
N PHE A 19 -3.77 -2.32 1.57
CA PHE A 19 -4.36 -1.82 2.80
C PHE A 19 -5.52 -2.69 3.28
N GLN A 20 -6.35 -3.21 2.38
CA GLN A 20 -7.49 -4.05 2.75
C GLN A 20 -7.10 -5.45 3.26
N ASN A 21 -5.96 -6.00 2.81
CA ASN A 21 -5.59 -7.39 3.09
C ASN A 21 -4.45 -7.52 4.13
N HIS A 22 -3.70 -6.45 4.39
CA HIS A 22 -2.61 -6.47 5.36
C HIS A 22 -3.08 -6.08 6.77
N ALA A 23 -2.86 -6.97 7.74
CA ALA A 23 -3.43 -6.88 9.09
C ALA A 23 -3.17 -5.55 9.84
N LYS A 24 -2.00 -4.94 9.63
CA LYS A 24 -1.68 -3.62 10.19
C LYS A 24 -2.20 -2.46 9.33
N LEU A 25 -2.13 -2.55 8.01
CA LEU A 25 -2.39 -1.42 7.12
C LEU A 25 -3.88 -1.11 6.99
N GLN A 26 -4.76 -2.10 7.19
CA GLN A 26 -6.21 -1.88 7.21
C GLN A 26 -6.64 -0.78 8.19
N ARG A 27 -5.91 -0.65 9.31
CA ARG A 27 -6.18 0.37 10.35
C ARG A 27 -5.85 1.80 9.92
N TYR A 28 -5.12 1.94 8.81
CA TYR A 28 -4.72 3.21 8.23
C TYR A 28 -5.51 3.54 6.96
N LEU A 29 -6.52 2.74 6.61
CA LEU A 29 -7.45 3.03 5.51
C LEU A 29 -8.58 3.95 5.99
N THR A 30 -8.20 5.11 6.51
CA THR A 30 -9.10 6.13 7.07
C THR A 30 -8.85 7.48 6.40
N PRO A 31 -9.83 8.42 6.41
CA PRO A 31 -9.66 9.75 5.82
C PRO A 31 -8.44 10.52 6.34
N ASP A 32 -8.00 10.20 7.56
CA ASP A 32 -6.78 10.75 8.15
C ASP A 32 -5.50 10.47 7.35
N TYR A 33 -5.45 9.38 6.58
CA TYR A 33 -4.28 8.91 5.86
C TYR A 33 -4.52 8.71 4.37
N VAL A 34 -5.74 8.32 4.01
CA VAL A 34 -6.20 8.05 2.65
C VAL A 34 -7.54 8.74 2.47
N ASP A 35 -7.51 9.88 1.79
CA ASP A 35 -8.69 10.66 1.43
C ASP A 35 -9.13 10.25 0.02
N PHE A 36 -10.25 9.54 -0.05
CA PHE A 36 -10.81 9.10 -1.33
C PHE A 36 -11.63 10.18 -2.03
N GLU A 37 -12.10 11.21 -1.32
CA GLU A 37 -12.85 12.32 -1.90
C GLU A 37 -11.89 13.28 -2.60
N GLU A 38 -10.78 13.62 -1.93
CA GLU A 38 -9.71 14.46 -2.47
C GLU A 38 -8.66 13.67 -3.27
N MET A 39 -8.89 12.37 -3.49
CA MET A 39 -7.96 11.46 -4.16
C MET A 39 -6.50 11.61 -3.69
N THR A 40 -6.31 11.71 -2.37
CA THR A 40 -5.02 12.03 -1.76
C THR A 40 -4.59 10.96 -0.77
N VAL A 41 -3.30 10.60 -0.82
CA VAL A 41 -2.66 9.72 0.17
C VAL A 41 -1.62 10.53 0.93
N HIS A 42 -1.80 10.68 2.25
CA HIS A 42 -0.91 11.45 3.11
C HIS A 42 0.38 10.67 3.43
N THR A 43 1.27 10.56 2.43
CA THR A 43 2.48 9.73 2.51
C THR A 43 3.39 10.07 3.67
N ALA A 44 3.54 11.35 4.02
CA ALA A 44 4.37 11.79 5.15
C ALA A 44 3.80 11.33 6.50
N LYS A 45 2.48 11.43 6.68
CA LYS A 45 1.78 10.99 7.90
C LYS A 45 1.86 9.47 8.06
N LEU A 46 1.67 8.72 6.96
CA LEU A 46 1.85 7.27 6.94
C LEU A 46 3.28 6.84 7.29
N LYS A 47 4.29 7.47 6.69
CA LYS A 47 5.71 7.18 7.01
C LYS A 47 6.04 7.50 8.47
N LYS A 48 5.50 8.60 9.01
CA LYS A 48 5.67 8.95 10.43
C LYS A 48 5.03 7.90 11.34
N ALA A 49 3.82 7.45 11.03
CA ALA A 49 3.16 6.38 11.78
C ALA A 49 3.93 5.05 11.71
N ALA A 50 4.63 4.80 10.60
CA ALA A 50 5.42 3.59 10.38
C ALA A 50 6.82 3.59 11.02
N ALA A 51 7.24 4.66 11.70
CA ALA A 51 8.60 4.77 12.24
C ALA A 51 9.00 3.59 13.13
N GLY A 52 8.09 3.13 14.00
CA GLY A 52 8.29 2.01 14.91
C GLY A 52 7.85 0.64 14.40
N TRP A 53 7.47 0.51 13.12
CA TRP A 53 7.00 -0.76 12.58
C TRP A 53 8.15 -1.72 12.25
N SER A 54 7.81 -3.00 12.10
CA SER A 54 8.75 -4.02 11.62
C SER A 54 9.17 -3.73 10.19
N THR A 55 10.25 -4.37 9.73
CA THR A 55 10.72 -4.12 8.37
C THR A 55 9.76 -4.63 7.30
N SER A 56 9.16 -5.81 7.49
CA SER A 56 8.09 -6.33 6.63
C SER A 56 6.92 -5.33 6.50
N GLU A 57 6.46 -4.76 7.61
CA GLU A 57 5.36 -3.79 7.61
C GLU A 57 5.74 -2.48 6.90
N LYS A 58 6.97 -2.00 7.12
CA LYS A 58 7.52 -0.83 6.41
C LYS A 58 7.64 -1.09 4.92
N PHE A 59 8.07 -2.28 4.52
CA PHE A 59 8.13 -2.69 3.12
C PHE A 59 6.75 -2.68 2.48
N MET A 60 5.75 -3.31 3.12
CA MET A 60 4.38 -3.35 2.60
C MET A 60 3.78 -1.94 2.43
N LEU A 61 4.05 -1.02 3.37
CA LEU A 61 3.67 0.38 3.21
C LEU A 61 4.42 1.05 2.05
N ALA A 62 5.74 0.89 1.98
CA ALA A 62 6.55 1.49 0.93
C ALA A 62 6.11 1.02 -0.45
N LEU A 63 5.81 -0.28 -0.59
CA LEU A 63 5.26 -0.87 -1.80
C LEU A 63 3.91 -0.25 -2.14
N ALA A 64 2.95 -0.19 -1.22
CA ALA A 64 1.64 0.44 -1.47
C ALA A 64 1.78 1.89 -1.97
N LEU A 65 2.64 2.67 -1.32
CA LEU A 65 2.90 4.06 -1.70
C LEU A 65 3.61 4.17 -3.06
N HIS A 66 4.48 3.21 -3.40
CA HIS A 66 5.13 3.13 -4.70
C HIS A 66 4.13 2.81 -5.81
N LEU A 67 3.24 1.83 -5.60
CA LEU A 67 2.21 1.49 -6.59
C LEU A 67 1.27 2.67 -6.86
N PHE A 68 1.00 3.48 -5.83
CA PHE A 68 0.14 4.66 -5.93
C PHE A 68 0.75 5.79 -6.76
N ASN A 69 2.02 6.15 -6.58
CA ASN A 69 2.56 7.35 -7.22
C ASN A 69 3.91 7.19 -7.92
N GLY A 70 4.56 6.03 -7.82
CA GLY A 70 5.88 5.75 -8.39
C GLY A 70 7.04 6.57 -7.80
N ARG A 71 6.76 7.54 -6.92
CA ARG A 71 7.76 8.44 -6.32
C ARG A 71 8.41 7.86 -5.08
N ASN A 72 7.72 6.95 -4.40
CA ASN A 72 8.27 6.26 -3.25
C ASN A 72 9.20 5.14 -3.70
N LYS A 73 10.48 5.21 -3.34
CA LYS A 73 11.43 4.13 -3.63
C LYS A 73 11.13 2.94 -2.73
N VAL A 74 11.26 1.74 -3.30
CA VAL A 74 11.14 0.46 -2.59
C VAL A 74 12.47 -0.24 -2.77
N ASP A 75 13.05 -0.69 -1.67
CA ASP A 75 14.17 -1.62 -1.70
C ASP A 75 13.60 -3.04 -1.79
N MET A 76 13.84 -3.72 -2.90
CA MET A 76 13.30 -5.07 -3.12
C MET A 76 14.01 -6.13 -2.28
N SER A 77 15.22 -5.87 -1.77
CA SER A 77 15.90 -6.80 -0.85
C SER A 77 15.13 -6.97 0.47
N GLU A 78 14.32 -5.98 0.83
CA GLU A 78 13.47 -6.02 2.01
C GLU A 78 12.26 -6.94 1.84
N ALA A 79 11.95 -7.38 0.60
CA ALA A 79 10.91 -8.36 0.33
C ALA A 79 11.25 -9.75 0.89
N ASP A 80 12.53 -10.07 1.09
CA ASP A 80 12.98 -11.36 1.64
C ASP A 80 12.53 -11.57 3.10
N ARG A 81 12.04 -10.51 3.76
CA ARG A 81 11.53 -10.54 5.14
C ARG A 81 10.02 -10.73 5.22
N LEU A 82 9.33 -10.87 4.09
CA LEU A 82 7.91 -11.15 4.06
C LEU A 82 7.64 -12.60 4.44
N ASP A 83 6.58 -12.83 5.21
CA ASP A 83 5.98 -14.15 5.34
C ASP A 83 5.17 -14.51 4.07
N ASP A 84 4.69 -15.75 4.00
CA ASP A 84 3.93 -16.26 2.85
C ASP A 84 2.71 -15.39 2.53
N ASN A 85 1.99 -14.95 3.58
CA ASN A 85 0.79 -14.13 3.43
C ASN A 85 1.11 -12.74 2.85
N ASN A 86 2.10 -12.04 3.40
CA ASN A 86 2.49 -10.72 2.91
C ASN A 86 3.11 -10.81 1.51
N THR A 87 3.80 -11.91 1.21
CA THR A 87 4.32 -12.22 -0.12
C THR A 87 3.19 -12.33 -1.14
N GLU A 88 2.14 -13.09 -0.84
CA GLU A 88 0.97 -13.20 -1.73
C GLU A 88 0.30 -11.84 -1.97
N ILE A 89 0.12 -11.05 -0.90
CA ILE A 89 -0.47 -9.71 -0.99
C ILE A 89 0.38 -8.82 -1.90
N ALA A 90 1.71 -8.78 -1.69
CA ALA A 90 2.63 -7.99 -2.48
C ALA A 90 2.61 -8.36 -3.96
N LEU A 91 2.67 -9.66 -4.27
CA LEU A 91 2.64 -10.16 -5.65
C LEU A 91 1.32 -9.84 -6.35
N LYS A 92 0.18 -10.01 -5.66
CA LYS A 92 -1.12 -9.69 -6.23
C LYS A 92 -1.30 -8.18 -6.44
N ALA A 93 -0.80 -7.35 -5.52
CA ALA A 93 -0.79 -5.90 -5.70
C ALA A 93 0.08 -5.45 -6.89
N LEU A 94 1.24 -6.08 -7.09
CA LEU A 94 2.11 -5.85 -8.25
C LEU A 94 1.44 -6.26 -9.55
N ARG A 95 0.77 -7.42 -9.59
CA ARG A 95 -0.05 -7.84 -10.74
C ARG A 95 -1.14 -6.83 -11.02
N LEU A 96 -1.88 -6.42 -9.99
CA LEU A 96 -2.84 -5.33 -10.09
C LEU A 96 -2.18 -4.02 -10.54
N ARG A 97 -0.89 -3.78 -10.47
CA ARG A 97 -0.31 -2.55 -11.00
C ARG A 97 0.15 -2.68 -12.45
N TYR A 98 0.75 -3.81 -12.78
CA TYR A 98 1.58 -3.97 -13.98
C TYR A 98 1.11 -5.07 -14.94
N ALA A 99 0.34 -6.04 -14.45
CA ALA A 99 -0.32 -7.03 -15.30
C ALA A 99 -1.73 -6.49 -15.60
N GLY A 100 -1.96 -6.09 -16.85
CA GLY A 100 -3.25 -5.62 -17.34
C GLY A 100 -4.34 -6.64 -17.10
#